data_AF-A0A3R6TDX5-F1
#
_entry.id   AF-A0A3R6TDX5-F1
#
_cell.length_a   1.000
_cell.length_b   1.000
_cell.length_c   1.000
_cell.angle_alpha   90.00
_cell.angle_beta   90.00
_cell.angle_gamma   90.00
#
_symmetry.space_group_name_H-M   'P 1'
#
loop_
_entity.id
_entity.type
_entity.pdbx_description
1 polymer ?
#
loop_
_entity_poly.entity_id
_entity_poly.type
_entity_poly.pdbx_seq_one_letter_code
_entity_poly.pdbx_strand_id
1 'polypeptide(L)'
;MKKMKKIFALLLSFVMIMGMAVTANAATSVSTTQDQRVMVMSSSEGTVSYNATTVSGGDEDVTRYSYFIMMPEGGSISSVPVSITMGSSYPVLTIDGQKVTENGKYEKTLNFSSGTKTFVASSTDGQKVREFKVTAGVKGEDLETVYVRIDVRNAVEWLKDNASNSKAKTVKTKMNAITSKAAATQYKIGSDGIMTAYVPVNLKAGSTAMDALNAACSTLKLTTKGSSTYVSGIGSDNTYLGEFDTTNMSGWMYLAKTSASGAFTTPNYGAAGYNLVGGEYFAWIFVNGWSSDQTEYVK
;
A
#
# COMPACT_ATOMS: atom_id res chain seq x y z
N MET A 1 35.79 -0.40 6.87
CA MET A 1 34.49 0.26 6.61
C MET A 1 33.81 -0.06 5.26
N LYS A 2 34.25 -1.07 4.48
CA LYS A 2 33.54 -1.52 3.25
C LYS A 2 32.56 -2.70 3.46
N LYS A 3 32.62 -3.40 4.61
CA LYS A 3 31.80 -4.61 4.89
C LYS A 3 30.42 -4.32 5.50
N MET A 4 30.24 -3.23 6.26
CA MET A 4 28.94 -2.90 6.89
C MET A 4 27.87 -2.42 5.91
N LYS A 5 28.26 -1.73 4.82
CA LYS A 5 27.32 -1.27 3.78
C LYS A 5 26.67 -2.42 3.01
N LYS A 6 27.34 -3.58 2.92
CA LYS A 6 26.80 -4.76 2.22
C LYS A 6 25.75 -5.50 3.06
N ILE A 7 25.82 -5.47 4.39
CA ILE A 7 24.85 -6.13 5.27
C ILE A 7 23.53 -5.35 5.32
N PHE A 8 23.56 -4.02 5.33
CA PHE A 8 22.34 -3.20 5.25
C PHE A 8 21.61 -3.35 3.91
N ALA A 9 22.36 -3.43 2.79
CA ALA A 9 21.78 -3.69 1.47
C ALA A 9 21.25 -5.14 1.36
N LEU A 10 21.90 -6.11 2.00
CA LEU A 10 21.45 -7.50 2.05
C LEU A 10 20.17 -7.64 2.89
N LEU A 11 20.06 -6.98 4.05
CA LEU A 11 18.85 -6.98 4.89
C LEU A 11 17.66 -6.31 4.18
N LEU A 12 17.87 -5.19 3.48
CA LEU A 12 16.83 -4.60 2.64
C LEU A 12 16.42 -5.53 1.49
N SER A 13 17.36 -6.28 0.91
CA SER A 13 17.07 -7.23 -0.16
C SER A 13 16.32 -8.48 0.33
N PHE A 14 16.56 -8.94 1.56
CA PHE A 14 15.83 -10.08 2.13
C PHE A 14 14.38 -9.73 2.48
N VAL A 15 14.09 -8.49 2.88
CA VAL A 15 12.69 -8.02 3.07
C VAL A 15 11.93 -7.92 1.74
N MET A 16 12.64 -7.70 0.61
CA MET A 16 12.03 -7.62 -0.73
C MET A 16 11.89 -8.97 -1.44
N ILE A 17 12.66 -10.00 -1.07
CA ILE A 17 12.74 -11.27 -1.83
C ILE A 17 11.88 -12.41 -1.26
N MET A 18 11.42 -12.33 -0.01
CA MET A 18 10.65 -13.42 0.65
C MET A 18 9.12 -13.33 0.52
N GLY A 19 8.61 -12.67 -0.52
CA GLY A 19 7.16 -12.60 -0.80
C GLY A 19 6.67 -13.51 -1.94
N MET A 20 7.57 -14.26 -2.57
CA MET A 20 7.24 -15.09 -3.75
C MET A 20 7.24 -16.59 -3.41
N ALA A 21 6.29 -17.02 -2.57
CA ALA A 21 5.95 -18.44 -2.43
C ALA A 21 4.46 -18.61 -2.10
N VAL A 22 3.67 -18.86 -3.16
CA VAL A 22 2.45 -19.70 -3.22
C VAL A 22 1.53 -19.80 -2.00
N THR A 23 0.28 -19.33 -2.11
CA THR A 23 -0.91 -20.18 -2.32
C THR A 23 -2.20 -19.37 -2.39
N ALA A 24 -3.14 -19.85 -3.20
CA ALA A 24 -4.52 -19.40 -3.26
C ALA A 24 -5.18 -19.46 -1.86
N ASN A 25 -5.94 -18.43 -1.50
CA ASN A 25 -6.54 -18.16 -0.19
C ASN A 25 -5.56 -17.68 0.89
N ALA A 26 -4.80 -16.61 0.59
CA ALA A 26 -4.08 -15.94 1.67
C ALA A 26 -5.10 -15.24 2.60
N ALA A 27 -5.29 -15.76 3.81
CA ALA A 27 -6.18 -15.15 4.79
C ALA A 27 -5.58 -13.82 5.23
N THR A 28 -6.33 -12.73 5.07
CA THR A 28 -5.89 -11.41 5.54
C THR A 28 -6.50 -11.16 6.91
N SER A 29 -5.66 -10.88 7.91
CA SER A 29 -6.09 -10.42 9.23
C SER A 29 -5.57 -9.02 9.50
N VAL A 30 -6.35 -8.23 10.24
CA VAL A 30 -6.02 -6.84 10.55
C VAL A 30 -6.15 -6.63 12.05
N SER A 31 -5.12 -6.08 12.66
CA SER A 31 -5.13 -5.64 14.05
C SER A 31 -5.01 -4.12 14.12
N THR A 32 -5.89 -3.50 14.91
CA THR A 32 -5.80 -2.09 15.31
C THR A 32 -5.26 -1.93 16.74
N THR A 33 -4.88 -3.03 17.39
CA THR A 33 -4.28 -3.05 18.72
C THR A 33 -2.77 -3.17 18.59
N GLN A 34 -2.05 -2.21 19.19
CA GLN A 34 -0.58 -2.15 19.15
C GLN A 34 0.04 -3.41 19.77
N ASP A 35 1.06 -4.00 19.11
CA ASP A 35 1.80 -5.13 19.67
C ASP A 35 2.81 -4.66 20.71
N GLN A 36 2.42 -4.76 21.99
CA GLN A 36 3.24 -4.39 23.16
C GLN A 36 4.56 -5.16 23.24
N ARG A 37 4.68 -6.32 22.57
CA ARG A 37 5.91 -7.12 22.56
C ARG A 37 6.93 -6.60 21.56
N VAL A 38 6.55 -5.66 20.69
CA VAL A 38 7.43 -5.08 19.67
C VAL A 38 7.61 -3.59 19.88
N MET A 39 6.56 -2.79 19.69
CA MET A 39 6.62 -1.33 19.75
C MET A 39 5.23 -0.75 20.02
N VAL A 40 5.14 0.09 21.04
CA VAL A 40 3.99 0.93 21.36
C VAL A 40 4.38 2.39 21.13
N MET A 41 3.49 3.15 20.50
CA MET A 41 3.64 4.57 20.24
C MET A 41 2.48 5.37 20.83
N SER A 42 2.80 6.53 21.36
CA SER A 42 1.86 7.56 21.79
C SER A 42 2.37 8.95 21.38
N SER A 43 1.46 9.93 21.42
CA SER A 43 1.78 11.34 21.26
C SER A 43 1.06 12.11 22.37
N SER A 44 1.74 13.11 22.94
CA SER A 44 1.13 13.95 23.99
C SER A 44 0.11 14.94 23.44
N GLU A 45 0.14 15.21 22.14
CA GLU A 45 -0.73 16.19 21.47
C GLU A 45 -1.61 15.56 20.40
N GLY A 46 -1.15 14.48 19.75
CA GLY A 46 -1.88 13.79 18.69
C GLY A 46 -2.58 12.50 19.14
N THR A 47 -3.61 12.11 18.40
CA THR A 47 -4.21 10.77 18.53
C THR A 47 -3.46 9.78 17.65
N VAL A 48 -2.98 8.67 18.23
CA VAL A 48 -2.25 7.63 17.52
C VAL A 48 -3.19 6.50 17.10
N SER A 49 -3.22 6.21 15.80
CA SER A 49 -3.87 5.04 15.21
C SER A 49 -2.82 4.02 14.76
N TYR A 50 -3.15 2.74 14.87
CA TYR A 50 -2.27 1.63 14.50
C TYR A 50 -3.00 0.68 13.56
N ASN A 51 -2.27 0.15 12.59
CA ASN A 51 -2.75 -0.94 11.75
C ASN A 51 -1.61 -1.95 11.51
N ALA A 52 -1.88 -3.22 11.80
CA ALA A 52 -1.09 -4.33 11.35
C ALA A 52 -1.92 -5.21 10.43
N THR A 53 -1.49 -5.39 9.19
CA THR A 53 -2.11 -6.31 8.24
C THR A 53 -1.21 -7.51 8.07
N THR A 54 -1.73 -8.70 8.37
CA THR A 54 -1.07 -9.98 8.14
C THR A 54 -1.73 -10.68 6.97
N VAL A 55 -0.92 -11.08 6.00
CA VAL A 55 -1.33 -11.97 4.91
C VAL A 55 -0.78 -13.35 5.24
N SER A 56 -1.68 -14.29 5.50
CA SER A 56 -1.37 -15.68 5.87
C SER A 56 -1.60 -16.60 4.69
N GLY A 57 -0.53 -17.09 4.08
CA GLY A 57 -0.55 -18.03 2.96
C GLY A 57 0.87 -18.32 2.47
N GLY A 58 1.18 -19.58 2.22
CA GLY A 58 2.54 -20.06 1.94
C GLY A 58 3.29 -20.56 3.18
N ASP A 59 4.62 -20.52 3.13
CA ASP A 59 5.49 -21.07 4.19
C ASP A 59 5.60 -20.15 5.43
N GLU A 60 5.33 -18.85 5.29
CA GLU A 60 5.42 -17.87 6.38
C GLU A 60 4.35 -16.77 6.28
N ASP A 61 3.87 -16.31 7.44
CA ASP A 61 2.99 -15.15 7.54
C ASP A 61 3.75 -13.84 7.32
N VAL A 62 3.17 -12.95 6.52
CA VAL A 62 3.76 -11.64 6.24
C VAL A 62 2.91 -10.55 6.90
N THR A 63 3.44 -9.94 7.96
CA THR A 63 2.80 -8.78 8.63
C THR A 63 3.45 -7.46 8.22
N ARG A 64 2.61 -6.45 7.98
CA ARG A 64 3.01 -5.06 7.70
C ARG A 64 2.36 -4.12 8.69
N TYR A 65 3.14 -3.17 9.19
CA TYR A 65 2.74 -2.31 10.29
C TYR A 65 2.75 -0.84 9.88
N SER A 66 1.76 -0.11 10.34
CA SER A 66 1.67 1.34 10.15
C SER A 66 1.12 2.04 11.37
N TYR A 67 1.58 3.26 11.57
CA TYR A 67 1.07 4.21 12.54
C TYR A 67 0.64 5.48 11.84
N PHE A 68 -0.45 6.08 12.31
CA PHE A 68 -0.87 7.41 11.92
C PHE A 68 -1.04 8.29 13.15
N ILE A 69 -0.43 9.47 13.14
CA ILE A 69 -0.58 10.46 14.21
C ILE A 69 -1.45 11.61 13.71
N MET A 70 -2.67 11.70 14.23
CA MET A 70 -3.59 12.79 13.94
C MET A 70 -3.37 13.92 14.95
N MET A 71 -2.73 15.00 14.51
CA MET A 71 -2.60 16.23 15.27
C MET A 71 -3.97 16.95 15.34
N PRO A 72 -4.25 17.71 16.42
CA PRO A 72 -5.48 18.48 16.55
C PRO A 72 -5.56 19.57 15.48
N GLU A 73 -6.76 20.11 15.26
CA GLU A 73 -6.99 21.23 14.34
C GLU A 73 -6.09 22.42 14.72
N GLY A 74 -5.40 23.01 13.74
CA GLY A 74 -4.40 24.06 13.95
C GLY A 74 -3.05 23.58 14.50
N GLY A 75 -2.85 22.26 14.66
CA GLY A 75 -1.57 21.65 15.02
C GLY A 75 -0.54 21.68 13.90
N SER A 76 0.61 21.04 14.12
CA SER A 76 1.69 20.98 13.12
C SER A 76 2.30 19.59 12.98
N ILE A 77 2.52 19.18 11.72
CA ILE A 77 3.28 17.97 11.40
C ILE A 77 4.80 18.19 11.37
N SER A 78 5.28 19.43 11.47
CA SER A 78 6.73 19.73 11.50
C SER A 78 7.35 19.51 12.88
N SER A 79 6.51 19.36 13.92
CA SER A 79 6.91 19.28 15.32
C SER A 79 5.95 18.36 16.10
N VAL A 80 5.92 17.07 15.74
CA VAL A 80 5.03 16.08 16.36
C VAL A 80 5.70 15.43 17.56
N PRO A 81 5.17 15.55 18.79
CA PRO A 81 5.72 14.86 19.95
C PRO A 81 5.42 13.36 19.86
N VAL A 82 6.46 12.53 20.00
CA VAL A 82 6.38 11.07 19.87
C VAL A 82 7.06 10.42 21.07
N SER A 83 6.32 9.55 21.76
CA SER A 83 6.83 8.69 22.84
C SER A 83 6.64 7.22 22.48
N ILE A 84 7.73 6.46 22.52
CA ILE A 84 7.82 5.08 22.08
C ILE A 84 8.40 4.22 23.20
N THR A 85 7.74 3.09 23.43
CA THR A 85 8.25 2.01 24.27
C THR A 85 8.36 0.75 23.42
N MET A 86 9.56 0.18 23.38
CA MET A 86 9.87 -1.05 22.67
C MET A 86 9.68 -2.26 23.58
N GLY A 87 9.31 -3.40 23.00
CA GLY A 87 9.32 -4.66 23.71
C GLY A 87 10.75 -5.13 24.00
N SER A 88 10.90 -5.95 25.05
CA SER A 88 12.22 -6.41 25.52
C SER A 88 13.03 -7.19 24.48
N SER A 89 12.37 -7.82 23.50
CA SER A 89 13.02 -8.52 22.39
C SER A 89 13.44 -7.62 21.23
N TYR A 90 13.05 -6.33 21.25
CA TYR A 90 13.29 -5.36 20.18
C TYR A 90 13.82 -4.01 20.74
N PRO A 91 14.87 -3.99 21.59
CA PRO A 91 15.26 -2.78 22.31
C PRO A 91 15.87 -1.69 21.42
N VAL A 92 16.23 -2.02 20.18
CA VAL A 92 16.85 -1.08 19.23
C VAL A 92 15.79 -0.47 18.34
N LEU A 93 15.78 0.87 18.25
CA LEU A 93 14.94 1.61 17.31
C LEU A 93 15.82 2.40 16.35
N THR A 94 15.52 2.25 15.06
CA THR A 94 16.10 3.05 13.97
C THR A 94 14.98 3.81 13.27
N ILE A 95 15.17 5.11 13.03
CA ILE A 95 14.23 5.96 12.28
C ILE A 95 14.95 6.47 11.04
N ASP A 96 14.38 6.23 9.86
CA ASP A 96 14.94 6.61 8.56
C ASP A 96 16.42 6.19 8.39
N GLY A 97 16.74 4.98 8.88
CA GLY A 97 18.09 4.42 8.85
C GLY A 97 19.05 4.91 9.94
N GLN A 98 18.64 5.85 10.80
CA GLN A 98 19.43 6.31 11.93
C GLN A 98 19.00 5.65 13.24
N LYS A 99 19.94 4.99 13.92
CA LYS A 99 19.72 4.40 15.24
C LYS A 99 19.49 5.51 16.26
N VAL A 100 18.34 5.49 16.93
CA VAL A 100 17.93 6.55 17.87
C VAL A 100 17.90 6.09 19.33
N THR A 101 17.77 4.78 19.58
CA THR A 101 17.90 4.19 20.92
C THR A 101 18.28 2.71 20.85
N GLU A 102 18.87 2.21 21.94
CA GLU A 102 19.15 0.80 22.20
C GLU A 102 18.63 0.32 23.57
N ASN A 103 17.95 1.20 24.32
CA ASN A 103 17.44 0.90 25.66
C ASN A 103 15.91 0.68 25.68
N GLY A 104 15.28 0.61 24.51
CA GLY A 104 13.85 0.39 24.37
C GLY A 104 12.94 1.58 24.66
N LYS A 105 13.49 2.79 24.87
CA LYS A 105 12.70 4.02 25.04
C LYS A 105 13.15 5.12 24.10
N TYR A 106 12.20 5.85 23.54
CA TYR A 106 12.45 7.03 22.72
C TYR A 106 11.35 8.06 22.92
N GLU A 107 11.71 9.28 23.30
CA GLU A 107 10.76 10.37 23.51
C GLU A 107 11.34 11.67 22.97
N LYS A 108 10.85 12.10 21.81
CA LYS A 108 11.29 13.33 21.12
C LYS A 108 10.20 13.85 20.18
N THR A 109 10.40 15.07 19.74
CA THR A 109 9.64 15.69 18.65
C THR A 109 10.21 15.28 17.29
N LEU A 110 9.34 14.95 16.33
CA LEU A 110 9.70 14.56 14.97
C LEU A 110 9.02 15.45 13.92
N ASN A 111 9.70 15.65 12.79
CA ASN A 111 9.20 16.41 11.65
C ASN A 111 8.75 15.46 10.53
N PHE A 112 7.46 15.46 10.19
CA PHE A 112 6.81 14.68 9.13
C PHE A 112 6.49 15.50 7.87
N SER A 113 6.96 16.74 7.76
CA SER A 113 6.75 17.58 6.56
C SER A 113 7.40 17.01 5.29
N SER A 114 8.36 16.07 5.42
CA SER A 114 8.91 15.33 4.28
C SER A 114 8.12 14.06 3.94
N GLY A 115 6.96 13.85 4.58
CA GLY A 115 6.10 12.68 4.41
C GLY A 115 6.37 11.55 5.41
N THR A 116 6.05 10.33 4.99
CA THR A 116 6.13 9.12 5.82
C THR A 116 7.56 8.79 6.25
N LYS A 117 7.71 8.42 7.52
CA LYS A 117 8.96 7.93 8.10
C LYS A 117 8.96 6.40 8.24
N THR A 118 10.15 5.81 8.15
CA THR A 118 10.35 4.37 8.36
C THR A 118 11.00 4.10 9.70
N PHE A 119 10.27 3.40 10.58
CA PHE A 119 10.73 3.01 11.91
C PHE A 119 11.06 1.52 11.87
N VAL A 120 12.20 1.14 12.42
CA VAL A 120 12.67 -0.24 12.45
C VAL A 120 12.98 -0.62 13.88
N ALA A 121 12.18 -1.53 14.43
CA ALA A 121 12.38 -2.19 15.71
C ALA A 121 13.23 -3.44 15.49
N SER A 122 14.34 -3.59 16.22
CA SER A 122 15.19 -4.77 16.09
C SER A 122 15.73 -5.30 17.41
N SER A 123 16.02 -6.60 17.45
CA SER A 123 16.85 -7.19 18.50
C SER A 123 18.29 -6.66 18.42
N THR A 124 19.04 -6.76 19.51
CA THR A 124 20.44 -6.27 19.58
C THR A 124 21.36 -6.98 18.59
N ASP A 125 21.09 -8.24 18.27
CA ASP A 125 21.81 -9.03 17.27
C ASP A 125 21.33 -8.79 15.83
N GLY A 126 20.26 -8.01 15.64
CA GLY A 126 19.66 -7.71 14.33
C GLY A 126 18.88 -8.88 13.70
N GLN A 127 18.72 -10.00 14.39
CA GLN A 127 18.07 -11.20 13.84
C GLN A 127 16.55 -11.11 13.80
N LYS A 128 15.96 -10.32 14.70
CA LYS A 128 14.53 -10.00 14.70
C LYS A 128 14.36 -8.57 14.26
N VAL A 129 13.57 -8.35 13.21
CA VAL A 129 13.30 -7.02 12.67
C VAL A 129 11.80 -6.85 12.41
N ARG A 130 11.28 -5.67 12.73
CA ARG A 130 9.93 -5.22 12.39
C ARG A 130 9.99 -3.80 11.87
N GLU A 131 9.41 -3.58 10.69
CA GLU A 131 9.33 -2.27 10.04
C GLU A 131 7.93 -1.68 10.19
N PHE A 132 7.87 -0.39 10.51
CA PHE A 132 6.66 0.40 10.66
C PHE A 132 6.73 1.63 9.76
N LYS A 133 5.66 1.87 9.00
CA LYS A 133 5.46 3.15 8.30
C LYS A 133 4.69 4.11 9.19
N VAL A 134 5.26 5.28 9.45
CA VAL A 134 4.69 6.27 10.37
C VAL A 134 4.42 7.56 9.61
N THR A 135 3.16 7.96 9.55
CA THR A 135 2.70 9.21 8.92
C THR A 135 2.03 10.08 9.98
N ALA A 136 2.02 11.39 9.77
CA ALA A 136 1.25 12.33 10.59
C ALA A 136 0.43 13.26 9.69
N GLY A 137 -0.68 13.77 10.21
CA GLY A 137 -1.53 14.75 9.56
C GLY A 137 -2.26 15.60 10.59
N VAL A 138 -2.88 16.70 10.14
CA VAL A 138 -3.64 17.61 11.01
C VAL A 138 -5.12 17.41 10.76
N LYS A 139 -5.91 17.27 11.83
CA LYS A 139 -7.34 17.02 11.74
C LYS A 139 -8.04 18.14 10.96
N GLY A 140 -8.80 17.75 9.94
CA GLY A 140 -9.60 18.67 9.14
C GLY A 140 -8.86 19.27 7.93
N GLU A 141 -7.54 19.14 7.84
CA GLU A 141 -6.78 19.61 6.69
C GLU A 141 -7.07 18.78 5.44
N ASP A 142 -7.19 19.48 4.31
CA ASP A 142 -7.21 18.87 2.99
C ASP A 142 -5.80 18.43 2.61
N LEU A 143 -5.68 17.22 2.07
CA LEU A 143 -4.46 16.75 1.46
C LEU A 143 -4.30 17.39 0.08
N GLU A 144 -3.05 17.54 -0.37
CA GLU A 144 -2.79 17.77 -1.79
C GLU A 144 -3.45 16.68 -2.63
N THR A 145 -4.05 17.06 -3.76
CA THR A 145 -4.81 16.16 -4.64
C THR A 145 -4.02 14.89 -4.95
N VAL A 146 -4.68 13.75 -4.73
CA VAL A 146 -4.16 12.42 -5.06
C VAL A 146 -4.70 12.01 -6.42
N TYR A 147 -3.91 11.27 -7.19
CA TYR A 147 -4.22 10.91 -8.58
C TYR A 147 -4.28 9.40 -8.73
N VAL A 148 -5.42 8.85 -9.13
CA VAL A 148 -5.62 7.40 -9.21
C VAL A 148 -5.94 6.96 -10.64
N ARG A 149 -5.33 5.87 -11.09
CA ARG A 149 -5.75 5.17 -12.31
C ARG A 149 -5.99 3.69 -12.12
N ILE A 150 -6.80 3.11 -13.00
CA ILE A 150 -7.15 1.69 -13.02
C ILE A 150 -6.85 1.13 -14.41
N ASP A 151 -5.92 0.18 -14.46
CA ASP A 151 -5.42 -0.41 -15.68
C ASP A 151 -5.77 -1.91 -15.76
N VAL A 152 -6.31 -2.34 -16.90
CA VAL A 152 -6.66 -3.72 -17.24
C VAL A 152 -5.78 -4.29 -18.36
N ARG A 153 -4.66 -3.61 -18.68
CA ARG A 153 -3.73 -3.97 -19.76
C ARG A 153 -3.33 -5.45 -19.76
N ASN A 154 -2.99 -5.99 -18.60
CA ASN A 154 -2.58 -7.40 -18.54
C ASN A 154 -3.76 -8.36 -18.82
N ALA A 155 -5.01 -8.00 -18.51
CA ALA A 155 -6.18 -8.79 -18.92
C ALA A 155 -6.40 -8.71 -20.44
N VAL A 156 -6.15 -7.53 -21.04
CA VAL A 156 -6.18 -7.34 -22.50
C VAL A 156 -5.14 -8.24 -23.18
N GLU A 157 -3.91 -8.25 -22.68
CA GLU A 157 -2.84 -9.10 -23.21
C GLU A 157 -3.15 -10.59 -23.04
N TRP A 158 -3.61 -10.99 -21.85
CA TRP A 158 -4.02 -12.37 -21.60
C TRP A 158 -5.10 -12.83 -22.60
N LEU A 159 -6.09 -11.98 -22.90
CA LEU A 159 -7.14 -12.29 -23.89
C LEU A 159 -6.61 -12.47 -25.32
N LYS A 160 -5.54 -11.75 -25.70
CA LYS A 160 -4.90 -11.92 -27.02
C LYS A 160 -4.28 -13.31 -27.15
N ASP A 161 -3.59 -13.75 -26.10
CA ASP A 161 -2.87 -15.02 -26.10
C ASP A 161 -3.78 -16.22 -25.80
N ASN A 162 -4.96 -15.99 -25.21
CA ASN A 162 -5.86 -17.02 -24.70
C ASN A 162 -7.26 -16.95 -25.32
N ALA A 163 -7.39 -16.51 -26.58
CA ALA A 163 -8.69 -16.33 -27.23
C ALA A 163 -9.58 -17.60 -27.27
N SER A 164 -8.97 -18.79 -27.33
CA SER A 164 -9.67 -20.09 -27.31
C SER A 164 -9.90 -20.66 -25.90
N ASN A 165 -9.39 -20.01 -24.85
CA ASN A 165 -9.54 -20.47 -23.47
C ASN A 165 -11.01 -20.38 -23.03
N SER A 166 -11.48 -21.39 -22.29
CA SER A 166 -12.86 -21.44 -21.78
C SER A 166 -13.24 -20.25 -20.91
N LYS A 167 -12.27 -19.60 -20.24
CA LYS A 167 -12.46 -18.39 -19.44
C LYS A 167 -12.53 -17.09 -20.25
N ALA A 168 -12.11 -17.09 -21.52
CA ALA A 168 -11.92 -15.87 -22.31
C ALA A 168 -13.19 -14.99 -22.40
N LYS A 169 -14.36 -15.61 -22.62
CA LYS A 169 -15.64 -14.91 -22.67
C LYS A 169 -15.97 -14.22 -21.35
N THR A 170 -15.72 -14.89 -20.23
CA THR A 170 -15.97 -14.38 -18.88
C THR A 170 -15.03 -13.22 -18.55
N VAL A 171 -13.72 -13.38 -18.80
CA VAL A 171 -12.72 -12.33 -18.61
C VAL A 171 -13.06 -11.09 -19.44
N LYS A 172 -13.42 -11.27 -20.72
CA LYS A 172 -13.84 -10.16 -21.60
C LYS A 172 -15.07 -9.44 -21.07
N THR A 173 -16.06 -10.17 -20.57
CA THR A 173 -17.28 -9.58 -19.98
C THR A 173 -16.94 -8.75 -18.75
N LYS A 174 -16.09 -9.27 -17.87
CA LYS A 174 -15.64 -8.59 -16.65
C LYS A 174 -14.78 -7.36 -16.91
N MET A 175 -13.85 -7.46 -17.86
CA MET A 175 -13.07 -6.34 -18.34
C MET A 175 -13.97 -5.24 -18.93
N ASN A 176 -14.97 -5.62 -19.73
CA ASN A 176 -15.92 -4.67 -20.31
C ASN A 176 -16.78 -3.95 -19.27
N ALA A 177 -17.08 -4.58 -18.14
CA ALA A 177 -17.77 -3.93 -17.01
C ALA A 177 -16.95 -2.78 -16.40
N ILE A 178 -15.63 -2.79 -16.58
CA ILE A 178 -14.74 -1.69 -16.19
C ILE A 178 -14.65 -0.66 -17.32
N THR A 179 -14.22 -1.10 -18.50
CA THR A 179 -13.88 -0.19 -19.61
C THR A 179 -15.08 0.60 -20.13
N SER A 180 -16.28 0.02 -20.13
CA SER A 180 -17.50 0.70 -20.61
C SER A 180 -17.93 1.83 -19.67
N LYS A 181 -17.74 1.69 -18.35
CA LYS A 181 -18.05 2.76 -17.39
C LYS A 181 -17.01 3.88 -17.47
N ALA A 182 -15.73 3.53 -17.54
CA ALA A 182 -14.64 4.49 -17.73
C ALA A 182 -14.79 5.29 -19.03
N ALA A 183 -15.20 4.65 -20.13
CA ALA A 183 -15.44 5.30 -21.43
C ALA A 183 -16.57 6.34 -21.41
N ALA A 184 -17.51 6.25 -20.45
CA ALA A 184 -18.56 7.24 -20.24
C ALA A 184 -18.07 8.47 -19.44
N THR A 185 -16.77 8.58 -19.19
CA THR A 185 -16.12 9.67 -18.46
C THR A 185 -14.96 10.24 -19.28
N GLN A 186 -14.35 11.32 -18.80
CA GLN A 186 -13.10 11.84 -19.38
C GLN A 186 -11.88 10.91 -19.16
N TYR A 187 -12.02 9.86 -18.34
CA TYR A 187 -10.94 8.94 -17.95
C TYR A 187 -11.04 7.60 -18.70
N LYS A 188 -11.22 7.66 -20.02
CA LYS A 188 -11.35 6.46 -20.85
C LYS A 188 -10.15 5.52 -20.68
N ILE A 189 -10.42 4.22 -20.72
CA ILE A 189 -9.40 3.18 -20.83
C ILE A 189 -9.21 2.86 -22.31
N GLY A 190 -7.97 2.94 -22.78
CA GLY A 190 -7.58 2.66 -24.16
C GLY A 190 -7.80 1.20 -24.54
N SER A 191 -7.70 0.90 -25.84
CA SER A 191 -7.77 -0.48 -26.35
C SER A 191 -6.62 -1.36 -25.87
N ASP A 192 -5.53 -0.75 -25.42
CA ASP A 192 -4.41 -1.38 -24.74
C ASP A 192 -4.69 -1.71 -23.25
N GLY A 193 -5.82 -1.28 -22.72
CA GLY A 193 -6.23 -1.50 -21.33
C GLY A 193 -5.62 -0.51 -20.34
N ILE A 194 -5.06 0.61 -20.80
CA ILE A 194 -4.45 1.64 -19.94
C ILE A 194 -5.36 2.86 -19.85
N MET A 195 -5.55 3.40 -18.65
CA MET A 195 -6.33 4.63 -18.48
C MET A 195 -5.59 5.85 -19.02
N THR A 196 -6.28 6.68 -19.80
CA THR A 196 -5.67 7.80 -20.53
C THR A 196 -5.34 9.02 -19.68
N ALA A 197 -5.93 9.12 -18.49
CA ALA A 197 -5.67 10.18 -17.53
C ALA A 197 -5.89 9.62 -16.12
N TYR A 198 -5.33 10.28 -15.10
CA TYR A 198 -5.61 9.95 -13.69
C TYR A 198 -6.88 10.66 -13.22
N VAL A 199 -7.65 10.00 -12.35
CA VAL A 199 -8.74 10.61 -11.61
C VAL A 199 -8.15 11.39 -10.44
N PRO A 200 -8.31 12.73 -10.38
CA PRO A 200 -7.97 13.50 -9.20
C PRO A 200 -9.00 13.23 -8.10
N VAL A 201 -8.51 12.97 -6.89
CA VAL A 201 -9.34 12.78 -5.69
C VAL A 201 -8.84 13.70 -4.58
N ASN A 202 -9.78 14.43 -3.97
CA ASN A 202 -9.50 15.34 -2.87
C ASN A 202 -9.94 14.67 -1.57
N LEU A 203 -9.01 14.55 -0.63
CA LEU A 203 -9.16 13.77 0.59
C LEU A 203 -8.66 14.59 1.78
N LYS A 204 -9.08 14.19 2.99
CA LYS A 204 -8.64 14.80 4.24
C LYS A 204 -7.46 14.03 4.81
N ALA A 205 -6.68 14.67 5.68
CA ALA A 205 -5.66 13.99 6.47
C ALA A 205 -6.25 12.76 7.19
N GLY A 206 -5.49 11.66 7.22
CA GLY A 206 -5.92 10.37 7.76
C GLY A 206 -6.58 9.44 6.74
N SER A 207 -6.83 9.90 5.51
CA SER A 207 -7.23 9.02 4.40
C SER A 207 -6.09 8.10 3.95
N THR A 208 -6.47 6.98 3.34
CA THR A 208 -5.59 5.91 2.91
C THR A 208 -5.58 5.73 1.38
N ALA A 209 -4.64 4.95 0.84
CA ALA A 209 -4.65 4.59 -0.57
C ALA A 209 -5.92 3.81 -0.98
N MET A 210 -6.54 3.08 -0.04
CA MET A 210 -7.84 2.45 -0.25
C MET A 210 -8.96 3.49 -0.38
N ASP A 211 -8.95 4.54 0.44
CA ASP A 211 -9.93 5.64 0.34
C ASP A 211 -9.79 6.37 -1.00
N ALA A 212 -8.56 6.58 -1.46
CA ALA A 212 -8.28 7.13 -2.78
C ALA A 212 -8.83 6.25 -3.92
N LEU A 213 -8.64 4.92 -3.84
CA LEU A 213 -9.24 3.99 -4.79
C LEU A 213 -10.77 4.09 -4.78
N ASN A 214 -11.40 4.07 -3.60
CA ASN A 214 -12.85 4.12 -3.49
C ASN A 214 -13.42 5.43 -4.03
N ALA A 215 -12.77 6.57 -3.76
CA ALA A 215 -13.14 7.87 -4.32
C ALA A 215 -13.01 7.88 -5.86
N ALA A 216 -11.93 7.31 -6.40
CA ALA A 216 -11.74 7.21 -7.85
C ALA A 216 -12.77 6.29 -8.50
N CYS A 217 -13.06 5.14 -7.90
CA CYS A 217 -14.12 4.22 -8.34
C CYS A 217 -15.49 4.90 -8.38
N SER A 218 -15.84 5.70 -7.38
CA SER A 218 -17.08 6.49 -7.37
C SER A 218 -17.17 7.41 -8.60
N THR A 219 -16.10 8.15 -8.91
CA THR A 219 -16.03 9.01 -10.11
C THR A 219 -16.17 8.20 -11.41
N LEU A 220 -15.56 7.02 -11.47
CA LEU A 220 -15.60 6.12 -12.62
C LEU A 220 -16.90 5.31 -12.73
N LYS A 221 -17.82 5.42 -11.76
CA LYS A 221 -19.00 4.56 -11.62
C LYS A 221 -18.65 3.06 -11.54
N LEU A 222 -17.55 2.79 -10.84
CA LEU A 222 -17.05 1.46 -10.51
C LEU A 222 -17.22 1.21 -9.01
N THR A 223 -17.11 -0.05 -8.63
CA THR A 223 -17.12 -0.51 -7.25
C THR A 223 -16.01 -1.52 -7.03
N THR A 224 -15.47 -1.54 -5.83
CA THR A 224 -14.55 -2.57 -5.36
C THR A 224 -15.34 -3.72 -4.72
N LYS A 225 -14.82 -4.93 -4.86
CA LYS A 225 -15.26 -6.13 -4.12
C LYS A 225 -14.13 -6.54 -3.19
N GLY A 226 -14.48 -7.03 -2.00
CA GLY A 226 -13.52 -7.49 -1.00
C GLY A 226 -13.85 -6.95 0.39
N SER A 227 -12.82 -6.58 1.14
CA SER A 227 -12.92 -5.99 2.47
C SER A 227 -12.38 -4.56 2.47
N SER A 228 -12.41 -3.90 3.63
CA SER A 228 -11.77 -2.58 3.81
C SER A 228 -10.25 -2.61 3.61
N THR A 229 -9.61 -3.79 3.63
CA THR A 229 -8.16 -3.94 3.53
C THR A 229 -7.69 -4.74 2.31
N TYR A 230 -8.64 -5.30 1.55
CA TYR A 230 -8.35 -6.20 0.45
C TYR A 230 -9.29 -5.99 -0.73
N VAL A 231 -8.74 -5.89 -1.95
CA VAL A 231 -9.50 -5.77 -3.19
C VAL A 231 -9.48 -7.12 -3.92
N SER A 232 -10.57 -7.88 -3.81
CA SER A 232 -10.75 -9.13 -4.56
C SER A 232 -11.26 -8.92 -5.97
N GLY A 233 -11.76 -7.73 -6.30
CA GLY A 233 -12.15 -7.37 -7.66
C GLY A 233 -12.54 -5.90 -7.82
N ILE A 234 -12.50 -5.42 -9.06
CA ILE A 234 -12.99 -4.10 -9.47
C ILE A 234 -13.94 -4.30 -10.64
N GLY A 235 -15.03 -3.56 -10.67
CA GLY A 235 -16.04 -3.73 -11.72
C GLY A 235 -17.28 -2.87 -11.50
N SER A 236 -18.38 -3.27 -12.12
CA SER A 236 -19.67 -2.60 -11.98
C SER A 236 -20.82 -3.59 -12.15
N ASP A 237 -22.01 -3.23 -11.68
CA ASP A 237 -23.24 -4.00 -11.89
C ASP A 237 -23.10 -5.49 -11.53
N ASN A 238 -22.50 -5.78 -10.37
CA ASN A 238 -22.17 -7.12 -9.86
C ASN A 238 -21.22 -7.97 -10.73
N THR A 239 -20.58 -7.34 -11.73
CA THR A 239 -19.62 -7.97 -12.62
C THR A 239 -18.22 -7.42 -12.34
N TYR A 240 -17.38 -8.25 -11.73
CA TYR A 240 -16.05 -7.86 -11.26
C TYR A 240 -14.96 -8.66 -11.95
N LEU A 241 -13.96 -7.97 -12.50
CA LEU A 241 -12.68 -8.58 -12.81
C LEU A 241 -11.90 -8.67 -11.50
N GLY A 242 -11.48 -9.87 -11.15
CA GLY A 242 -10.94 -10.14 -9.82
C GLY A 242 -10.04 -11.35 -9.79
N GLU A 243 -9.79 -11.82 -8.58
CA GLU A 243 -8.87 -12.92 -8.36
C GLU A 243 -9.25 -14.16 -9.16
N PHE A 244 -8.23 -14.86 -9.63
CA PHE A 244 -8.35 -16.17 -10.30
C PHE A 244 -9.07 -16.15 -11.66
N ASP A 245 -9.42 -14.97 -12.18
CA ASP A 245 -10.19 -14.81 -13.41
C ASP A 245 -9.38 -15.17 -14.67
N THR A 246 -8.12 -14.77 -14.76
CA THR A 246 -7.26 -15.13 -15.90
C THR A 246 -6.43 -16.37 -15.57
N THR A 247 -5.63 -16.30 -14.50
CA THR A 247 -4.76 -17.38 -14.00
C THR A 247 -5.04 -17.66 -12.53
N ASN A 248 -4.51 -18.75 -11.97
CA ASN A 248 -4.59 -19.05 -10.53
C ASN A 248 -3.79 -18.10 -9.63
N MET A 249 -3.11 -17.10 -10.18
CA MET A 249 -2.37 -16.06 -9.44
C MET A 249 -2.81 -14.65 -9.84
N SER A 250 -3.91 -14.54 -10.59
CA SER A 250 -4.40 -13.24 -11.04
C SER A 250 -5.11 -12.48 -9.93
N GLY A 251 -5.05 -11.15 -9.96
CA GLY A 251 -5.61 -10.27 -8.94
C GLY A 251 -5.29 -8.79 -9.17
N TRP A 252 -5.61 -7.94 -8.19
CA TRP A 252 -5.33 -6.51 -8.24
C TRP A 252 -4.13 -6.16 -7.37
N MET A 253 -3.21 -5.40 -7.96
CA MET A 253 -2.07 -4.79 -7.27
C MET A 253 -2.12 -3.28 -7.43
N TYR A 254 -1.53 -2.55 -6.50
CA TYR A 254 -1.34 -1.11 -6.63
C TYR A 254 0.14 -0.73 -6.56
N LEU A 255 0.49 0.28 -7.32
CA LEU A 255 1.79 0.94 -7.31
C LEU A 255 1.59 2.40 -6.93
N ALA A 256 2.58 2.97 -6.25
CA ALA A 256 2.55 4.36 -5.83
C ALA A 256 3.82 5.10 -6.24
N LYS A 257 3.67 6.40 -6.49
CA LYS A 257 4.76 7.37 -6.53
C LYS A 257 4.30 8.64 -5.83
N THR A 258 5.26 9.38 -5.25
CA THR A 258 4.98 10.56 -4.43
C THR A 258 4.99 11.88 -5.20
N SER A 259 5.12 11.84 -6.53
CA SER A 259 5.07 13.02 -7.40
C SER A 259 4.82 12.62 -8.85
N ALA A 260 4.42 13.58 -9.69
CA ALA A 260 4.18 13.36 -11.11
C ALA A 260 5.41 12.81 -11.86
N SER A 261 6.62 13.28 -11.52
CA SER A 261 7.88 12.85 -12.13
C SER A 261 8.56 11.67 -11.41
N GLY A 262 7.97 11.18 -10.32
CA GLY A 262 8.52 10.05 -9.56
C GLY A 262 8.40 8.72 -10.31
N ALA A 263 9.21 7.74 -9.88
CA ALA A 263 9.09 6.36 -10.34
C ALA A 263 8.05 5.60 -9.50
N PHE A 264 7.27 4.73 -10.14
CA PHE A 264 6.35 3.85 -9.45
C PHE A 264 7.10 2.79 -8.65
N THR A 265 6.67 2.58 -7.42
CA THR A 265 7.16 1.54 -6.53
C THR A 265 6.00 0.71 -6.00
N THR A 266 6.27 -0.53 -5.61
CA THR A 266 5.32 -1.36 -4.85
C THR A 266 5.42 -0.96 -3.39
N PRO A 267 4.40 -0.29 -2.81
CA PRO A 267 4.44 -0.01 -1.39
C PRO A 267 4.46 -1.32 -0.62
N ASN A 268 5.40 -1.47 0.32
CA ASN A 268 5.57 -2.72 1.07
C ASN A 268 4.52 -2.88 2.19
N TYR A 269 3.27 -2.47 1.97
CA TYR A 269 2.16 -2.56 2.92
C TYR A 269 0.81 -2.35 2.20
N GLY A 270 -0.28 -2.87 2.78
CA GLY A 270 -1.61 -2.86 2.13
C GLY A 270 -2.20 -1.46 1.97
N ALA A 271 -3.05 -1.25 0.96
CA ALA A 271 -3.59 0.06 0.61
C ALA A 271 -4.38 0.74 1.75
N ALA A 272 -5.00 -0.03 2.66
CA ALA A 272 -5.68 0.49 3.84
C ALA A 272 -4.74 0.84 5.01
N GLY A 273 -3.50 0.35 4.98
CA GLY A 273 -2.45 0.77 5.92
C GLY A 273 -1.59 1.92 5.37
N TYR A 274 -1.66 2.18 4.06
CA TYR A 274 -1.00 3.32 3.41
C TYR A 274 -1.74 4.60 3.74
N ASN A 275 -1.31 5.29 4.78
CA ASN A 275 -1.78 6.62 5.13
C ASN A 275 -1.17 7.66 4.17
N LEU A 276 -2.03 8.47 3.56
CA LEU A 276 -1.66 9.46 2.58
C LEU A 276 -1.00 10.70 3.22
N VAL A 277 -0.05 11.28 2.49
CA VAL A 277 0.58 12.57 2.78
C VAL A 277 0.11 13.66 1.81
N GLY A 278 -0.54 13.30 0.71
CA GLY A 278 -0.98 14.21 -0.35
C GLY A 278 -0.03 14.21 -1.55
N GLY A 279 -0.58 14.44 -2.74
CA GLY A 279 0.18 14.53 -4.00
C GLY A 279 0.58 13.19 -4.61
N GLU A 280 0.18 12.06 -4.01
CA GLU A 280 0.51 10.74 -4.52
C GLU A 280 -0.19 10.41 -5.83
N TYR A 281 0.46 9.57 -6.64
CA TYR A 281 -0.13 8.93 -7.81
C TYR A 281 -0.19 7.42 -7.59
N PHE A 282 -1.37 6.85 -7.81
CA PHE A 282 -1.62 5.42 -7.72
C PHE A 282 -1.99 4.83 -9.08
N ALA A 283 -1.39 3.68 -9.40
CA ALA A 283 -1.81 2.83 -10.51
C ALA A 283 -2.30 1.50 -9.92
N TRP A 284 -3.60 1.24 -10.07
CA TRP A 284 -4.22 -0.04 -9.75
C TRP A 284 -4.21 -0.90 -11.00
N ILE A 285 -3.48 -2.01 -10.96
CA ILE A 285 -3.18 -2.84 -12.11
C ILE A 285 -3.73 -4.23 -11.85
N PHE A 286 -4.57 -4.72 -12.77
CA PHE A 286 -4.89 -6.13 -12.82
C PHE A 286 -3.66 -6.90 -13.29
N VAL A 287 -3.23 -7.92 -12.55
CA VAL A 287 -2.08 -8.76 -12.90
C VAL A 287 -2.49 -10.20 -13.14
N ASN A 288 -1.80 -10.89 -14.05
CA ASN A 288 -1.98 -12.32 -14.31
C ASN A 288 -1.05 -13.21 -13.46
N GLY A 289 -0.20 -12.61 -12.63
CA GLY A 289 0.81 -13.30 -11.82
C GLY A 289 1.84 -12.32 -11.25
N TRP A 290 2.92 -12.86 -10.67
CA TRP A 290 3.92 -12.08 -9.91
C TRP A 290 5.19 -11.70 -10.70
N SER A 291 5.17 -11.76 -12.03
CA SER A 291 6.33 -11.42 -12.86
C SER A 291 6.49 -9.90 -13.08
N SER A 292 7.72 -9.44 -13.27
CA SER A 292 8.05 -8.01 -13.38
C SER A 292 7.39 -7.34 -14.59
N ASP A 293 7.28 -8.08 -15.70
CA ASP A 293 6.69 -7.68 -16.97
C ASP A 293 5.24 -7.13 -16.87
N GLN A 294 4.50 -7.58 -15.85
CA GLN A 294 3.12 -7.16 -15.58
C GLN A 294 3.03 -5.67 -15.15
N THR A 295 4.15 -5.06 -14.76
CA THR A 295 4.20 -3.68 -14.23
C THR A 295 5.16 -2.76 -14.98
N GLU A 296 5.92 -3.28 -15.94
CA GLU A 296 6.99 -2.51 -16.61
C GLU A 296 6.45 -1.32 -17.41
N TYR A 297 5.25 -1.42 -17.97
CA TYR A 297 4.63 -0.32 -18.73
C TYR A 297 4.29 0.93 -17.88
N VAL A 298 4.36 0.82 -16.56
CA VAL A 298 4.12 1.95 -15.65
C VAL A 298 5.38 2.50 -15.00
N LYS A 299 6.50 1.77 -15.06
CA LYS A 299 7.78 2.14 -14.44
C LYS A 299 8.60 3.00 -15.38
#